data_AF-A0A3L9HVH5-F1
#
_entry.id   AF-A0A3L9HVH5-F1
#
_cell.length_a   1.000
_cell.length_b   1.000
_cell.length_c   1.000
_cell.angle_alpha   90.00
_cell.angle_beta   90.00
_cell.angle_gamma   90.00
#
_symmetry.space_group_name_H-M   'P 1'
#
loop_
_entity.id
_entity.type
_entity.pdbx_description
1 polymer ?
#
loop_
_entity_poly.entity_id
_entity_poly.type
_entity_poly.pdbx_seq_one_letter_code
_entity_poly.pdbx_strand_id
1 'polypeptide(L)'
;TPEVSDNPVMIGELLREFPDYTWQVAIADLEQSEAIGDRFGVFRFPATLVFTGGNYRGVLNGIHPWAELINLMRGLVEPQQERAS
;
A
#
# COMPACT_ATOMS: atom_id res chain seq x y z
N THR A 1 17.75 -2.27 -5.25
CA THR A 1 17.66 -3.04 -6.52
C THR A 1 16.72 -2.28 -7.46
N PRO A 2 16.68 -2.57 -8.78
CA PRO A 2 15.74 -1.90 -9.71
C PRO A 2 14.29 -1.90 -9.20
N GLU A 3 13.89 -3.01 -8.57
CA GLU A 3 12.60 -3.25 -7.94
C GLU A 3 12.22 -2.23 -6.85
N VAL A 4 13.21 -1.71 -6.10
CA VAL A 4 13.00 -0.68 -5.08
C VAL A 4 12.84 0.70 -5.71
N SER A 5 13.50 0.95 -6.84
CA SER A 5 13.44 2.21 -7.58
C SER A 5 12.13 2.36 -8.37
N ASP A 6 11.52 1.25 -8.80
CA ASP A 6 10.26 1.27 -9.53
C ASP A 6 9.05 1.51 -8.61
N ASN A 7 9.17 1.15 -7.32
CA ASN A 7 8.05 1.22 -6.37
C ASN A 7 7.50 2.65 -6.19
N PRO A 8 8.30 3.72 -6.02
CA PRO A 8 7.78 5.08 -5.95
C PRO A 8 7.00 5.53 -7.19
N VAL A 9 7.42 5.08 -8.39
CA VAL A 9 6.72 5.40 -9.64
C VAL A 9 5.41 4.63 -9.71
N MET A 10 5.45 3.32 -9.50
CA MET A 10 4.27 2.45 -9.52
C MET A 10 3.21 2.86 -8.50
N ILE A 11 3.63 3.20 -7.27
CA ILE A 11 2.72 3.70 -6.24
C ILE A 11 2.17 5.07 -6.64
N GLY A 12 2.99 5.98 -7.18
CA GLY A 12 2.52 7.28 -7.66
C GLY A 12 1.40 7.17 -8.70
N GLU A 13 1.54 6.27 -9.67
CA GLU A 13 0.48 5.98 -10.64
C GLU A 13 -0.72 5.32 -9.97
N LEU A 14 -0.50 4.36 -9.06
CA LEU A 14 -1.58 3.63 -8.39
C LEU A 14 -2.52 4.57 -7.65
N LEU A 15 -1.97 5.58 -6.98
CA LEU A 15 -2.76 6.56 -6.23
C LEU A 15 -3.68 7.39 -7.14
N ARG A 16 -3.33 7.59 -8.43
CA ARG A 16 -4.18 8.32 -9.40
C ARG A 16 -5.41 7.55 -9.83
N GLU A 17 -5.38 6.22 -9.73
CA GLU A 17 -6.55 5.35 -9.99
C GLU A 17 -7.62 5.44 -8.88
N PHE A 18 -7.30 6.06 -7.74
CA PHE A 18 -8.22 6.24 -6.60
C PHE A 18 -8.36 7.72 -6.23
N PRO A 19 -8.99 8.54 -7.11
CA PRO A 19 -9.05 10.01 -6.96
C PRO A 19 -9.95 10.48 -5.81
N ASP A 20 -10.79 9.60 -5.25
CA ASP A 20 -11.69 9.92 -4.13
C ASP A 20 -10.94 10.20 -2.81
N TYR A 21 -9.64 9.90 -2.76
CA TYR A 21 -8.79 10.10 -1.59
C TYR A 21 -7.75 11.19 -1.84
N THR A 22 -7.49 12.01 -0.83
CA THR A 22 -6.36 12.96 -0.83
C THR A 22 -5.12 12.27 -0.29
N TRP A 23 -4.42 11.55 -1.16
CA TRP A 23 -3.26 10.75 -0.77
C TRP A 23 -2.07 11.61 -0.30
N GLN A 24 -1.44 11.16 0.78
CA GLN A 24 -0.12 11.63 1.23
C GLN A 24 0.83 10.44 1.23
N VAL A 25 2.03 10.64 0.70
CA VAL A 25 3.06 9.59 0.63
C VAL A 25 4.17 9.91 1.62
N ALA A 26 4.52 8.91 2.43
CA ALA A 26 5.70 8.92 3.27
C ALA A 26 6.63 7.79 2.83
N ILE A 27 7.94 8.02 2.90
CA ILE A 27 8.98 7.04 2.61
C ILE A 27 9.82 6.90 3.86
N ALA A 28 10.13 5.66 4.22
CA ALA A 28 11.00 5.33 5.34
C ALA A 28 12.36 4.88 4.80
N ASP A 29 13.44 5.24 5.48
CA ASP A 29 14.75 4.64 5.25
C ASP A 29 14.79 3.19 5.77
N LEU A 30 15.94 2.53 5.67
CA LEU A 30 16.06 1.12 6.06
C LEU A 30 15.72 0.89 7.54
N GLU A 31 16.31 1.68 8.45
CA GLU A 31 16.12 1.54 9.89
C GLU A 31 14.65 1.78 10.28
N GLN A 32 14.04 2.84 9.74
CA GLN A 32 12.63 3.12 9.99
C GLN A 32 11.72 2.09 9.33
N SER A 33 12.08 1.55 8.17
CA SER A 33 11.31 0.49 7.50
C SER A 33 11.27 -0.79 8.33
N GLU A 34 12.37 -1.17 8.99
CA GLU A 34 12.42 -2.32 9.89
C GLU A 34 11.52 -2.09 11.12
N ALA A 35 11.67 -0.93 11.79
CA ALA A 35 10.87 -0.60 12.97
C ALA A 35 9.36 -0.50 12.67
N ILE A 36 9.00 0.08 11.51
CA ILE A 36 7.63 0.13 11.02
C ILE A 36 7.15 -1.28 10.65
N GLY A 37 8.01 -2.07 10.01
CA GLY A 37 7.72 -3.46 9.64
C GLY A 37 7.32 -4.30 10.84
N ASP A 38 8.12 -4.26 11.92
CA ASP A 38 7.84 -4.96 13.17
C ASP A 38 6.50 -4.54 13.78
N ARG A 39 6.19 -3.23 13.75
CA ARG A 39 4.94 -2.69 14.29
C ARG A 39 3.69 -3.17 13.53
N PHE A 40 3.79 -3.35 12.21
CA PHE A 40 2.66 -3.71 11.34
C PHE A 40 2.70 -5.17 10.87
N GLY A 41 3.66 -5.97 11.34
CA GLY A 41 3.81 -7.38 10.96
C GLY A 41 4.26 -7.59 9.51
N VAL A 42 5.05 -6.67 8.97
CA VAL A 42 5.55 -6.71 7.59
C VAL A 42 7.00 -7.16 7.58
N PHE A 43 7.24 -8.37 7.07
CA PHE A 43 8.57 -9.00 7.01
C PHE A 43 9.06 -9.22 5.57
N ARG A 44 8.27 -8.79 4.58
CA ARG A 44 8.61 -8.95 3.15
C ARG A 44 8.60 -7.60 2.47
N PHE A 45 9.79 -7.16 2.06
CA PHE A 45 10.00 -5.91 1.33
C PHE A 45 10.20 -6.17 -0.18
N PRO A 46 9.92 -5.19 -1.05
CA PRO A 46 9.31 -3.89 -0.76
C PRO A 46 7.84 -4.02 -0.34
N ALA A 47 7.38 -3.10 0.49
CA ALA A 47 6.03 -3.08 1.03
C ALA A 47 5.48 -1.65 1.10
N THR A 48 4.19 -1.50 0.84
CA THR A 48 3.47 -0.23 0.96
C THR A 48 2.31 -0.41 1.94
N LEU A 49 2.40 0.26 3.09
CA LEU A 49 1.29 0.32 4.04
C LEU A 49 0.22 1.29 3.55
N VAL A 50 -1.05 0.91 3.67
CA VAL A 50 -2.18 1.72 3.20
C VAL A 50 -3.01 2.18 4.40
N PHE A 51 -3.24 3.49 4.46
CA PHE A 51 -4.08 4.13 5.47
C PHE A 51 -5.16 4.99 4.81
N THR A 52 -6.41 4.88 5.26
CA THR A 52 -7.49 5.79 4.85
C THR A 52 -8.31 6.23 6.05
N GLY A 53 -8.67 7.52 6.11
CA GLY A 53 -9.40 8.09 7.25
C GLY A 53 -8.70 7.89 8.61
N GLY A 54 -7.36 7.87 8.62
CA GLY A 54 -6.55 7.61 9.82
C GLY A 54 -6.44 6.14 10.24
N ASN A 55 -7.09 5.21 9.53
CA ASN A 55 -7.10 3.79 9.87
C ASN A 55 -6.18 2.99 8.95
N TYR A 56 -5.44 2.05 9.53
CA TYR A 56 -4.66 1.06 8.78
C TYR A 56 -5.61 0.11 8.03
N ARG A 57 -5.39 -0.05 6.73
CA ARG A 57 -6.21 -0.91 5.86
C ARG A 57 -5.53 -2.22 5.51
N GLY A 58 -4.20 -2.21 5.46
CA GLY A 58 -3.42 -3.37 5.09
C GLY A 58 -2.13 -2.96 4.38
N VAL A 59 -1.51 -3.96 3.77
CA VAL A 59 -0.20 -3.81 3.13
C VAL A 59 -0.21 -4.42 1.74
N LEU A 60 0.39 -3.71 0.79
CA LEU A 60 0.74 -4.23 -0.53
C LEU A 60 2.20 -4.72 -0.45
N ASN A 61 2.39 -6.04 -0.42
CA ASN A 61 3.71 -6.66 -0.29
C ASN A 61 4.18 -7.24 -1.62
N GLY A 62 5.44 -6.98 -1.98
CA GLY A 62 6.08 -7.52 -3.17
C GLY A 62 5.68 -6.77 -4.45
N ILE A 63 6.08 -7.35 -5.59
CA ILE A 63 5.89 -6.77 -6.91
C ILE A 63 4.78 -7.53 -7.61
N HIS A 64 3.80 -6.80 -8.12
CA HIS A 64 2.62 -7.35 -8.80
C HIS A 64 2.47 -6.72 -10.18
N PRO A 65 1.92 -7.46 -11.17
CA PRO A 65 1.41 -6.85 -12.39
C PRO A 65 0.41 -5.74 -12.09
N TRP A 66 0.33 -4.72 -12.97
CA TRP A 66 -0.47 -3.52 -12.76
C TRP A 66 -1.95 -3.79 -12.41
N ALA A 67 -2.63 -4.64 -13.17
CA ALA A 67 -4.03 -4.96 -12.94
C ALA A 67 -4.26 -5.65 -11.59
N GLU A 68 -3.33 -6.51 -11.16
CA GLU A 68 -3.38 -7.16 -9.85
C GLU A 68 -3.16 -6.15 -8.73
N LEU A 69 -2.20 -5.25 -8.88
CA LEU A 69 -1.92 -4.18 -7.91
C LEU A 69 -3.14 -3.27 -7.68
N ILE A 70 -3.85 -2.88 -8.74
CA ILE A 70 -5.10 -2.11 -8.63
C ILE A 70 -6.14 -2.88 -7.84
N ASN A 71 -6.33 -4.18 -8.14
CA ASN A 71 -7.33 -5.00 -7.46
C ASN A 71 -6.99 -5.22 -5.97
N LEU A 72 -5.72 -5.41 -5.65
CA LEU A 72 -5.24 -5.50 -4.28
C LEU A 72 -5.53 -4.19 -3.52
N MET A 73 -5.18 -3.05 -4.10
CA MET A 73 -5.45 -1.74 -3.50
C MET A 73 -6.95 -1.50 -3.31
N ARG A 74 -7.77 -1.86 -4.30
CA ARG A 74 -9.22 -1.77 -4.24
C ARG A 74 -9.80 -2.54 -3.06
N GLY A 75 -9.33 -3.77 -2.83
CA GLY A 75 -9.74 -4.60 -1.70
C GLY A 75 -9.38 -4.02 -0.32
N LEU A 76 -8.42 -3.09 -0.25
CA LEU A 76 -8.03 -2.41 0.99
C LEU A 76 -8.86 -1.15 1.26
N VAL A 77 -9.23 -0.40 0.21
CA VAL A 77 -9.79 0.94 0.35
C VAL A 77 -11.29 1.02 0.13
N GLU A 78 -11.87 0.11 -0.66
CA GLU A 78 -13.31 0.09 -0.82
C GLU A 78 -13.97 -0.47 0.44
N PRO A 79 -15.14 0.08 0.84
CA PRO A 79 -15.90 -0.49 1.94
C PRO A 79 -16.20 -1.95 1.59
N GLN A 80 -15.74 -2.89 2.42
CA GLN A 80 -16.31 -4.22 2.40
C GLN A 80 -17.80 -4.02 2.71
N GLN A 81 -18.67 -4.26 1.73
CA GLN A 81 -20.09 -4.38 2.01
C GLN A 81 -20.20 -5.44 3.10
N GLU A 82 -20.53 -5.01 4.31
CA GLU A 82 -20.99 -5.92 5.36
C GLU A 82 -22.10 -6.72 4.70
N ARG A 83 -21.86 -8.02 4.49
CA ARG A 83 -22.94 -8.93 4.13
C ARG A 83 -23.91 -8.89 5.28
N ALA A 84 -24.91 -8.02 5.18
CA ALA A 84 -26.07 -8.02 6.04
C ALA A 84 -26.58 -9.46 6.06
N SER A 85 -26.39 -10.10 7.22
CA SER A 85 -26.87 -11.43 7.54
C SER A 85 -27.95 -11.28 8.59
#